data_AF-A0A5J6L0H4-F1
#
_entry.id   AF-A0A5J6L0H4-F1
#
_cell.length_a   1.000
_cell.length_b   1.000
_cell.length_c   1.000
_cell.angle_alpha   90.00
_cell.angle_beta   90.00
_cell.angle_gamma   90.00
#
_symmetry.space_group_name_H-M   'P 1'
#
loop_
_entity.id
_entity.type
_entity.pdbx_description
1 polymer ?
#
loop_
_entity_poly.entity_id
_entity_poly.type
_entity_poly.pdbx_seq_one_letter_code
_entity_poly.pdbx_strand_id
1 'polypeptide(L)'
;MRAATRSMRNPAAPSSARTRNPSSSHRSRAALIGRPYHPVRHGREPHRRRSYIHCQPPSTSPGDAIGAPMRADSMPAMTRPDHPQRPHAAAATASVTDFGWTPVMQAAWDHVRTHEEAAIFNHSVRAYLLAQAQASETDAAPDAETLFLACIFHDCGTAAVDPGPERFEVEGADAAARFLADAGWDAERIDEVWQAIALHTTPGIAERRGPVPRLTRLGVLADFGAGAVSPAVRRDVEREYPRLEIERVLSDAVVRQAIDRPEKAPSGSWAGAMRAAFLADPSRPGLNPAF
;
A
#
# COMPACT_ATOMS: atom_id res chain seq x y z
N MET A 1 -54.31 -0.21 -61.65
CA MET A 1 -55.45 0.67 -61.31
C MET A 1 -54.89 1.85 -60.53
N ARG A 2 -54.85 3.04 -61.18
CA ARG A 2 -54.84 4.45 -60.66
C ARG A 2 -53.88 4.84 -59.50
N ALA A 3 -53.25 6.01 -59.43
CA ALA A 3 -53.09 7.16 -60.31
C ALA A 3 -52.08 8.12 -59.64
N ALA A 4 -51.57 9.03 -60.46
CA ALA A 4 -50.78 10.23 -60.18
C ALA A 4 -51.16 11.04 -58.92
N THR A 5 -50.23 11.84 -58.40
CA THR A 5 -50.18 13.30 -58.70
C THR A 5 -49.03 13.99 -57.99
N ARG A 6 -48.46 14.95 -58.71
CA ARG A 6 -47.39 15.90 -58.35
C ARG A 6 -48.04 17.29 -58.40
N SER A 7 -47.82 18.16 -57.42
CA SER A 7 -47.97 19.62 -57.62
C SER A 7 -47.42 20.38 -56.40
N MET A 8 -46.27 21.05 -56.55
CA MET A 8 -46.13 22.51 -56.74
C MET A 8 -46.21 23.35 -55.46
N ARG A 9 -45.09 24.02 -55.12
CA ARG A 9 -44.88 25.47 -55.29
C ARG A 9 -43.52 25.87 -54.72
N ASN A 10 -42.88 26.83 -55.36
CA ASN A 10 -41.76 27.60 -54.83
C ASN A 10 -42.07 29.08 -55.07
N PRO A 11 -41.86 29.98 -54.10
CA PRO A 11 -41.62 31.38 -54.38
C PRO A 11 -40.30 31.89 -53.76
N ALA A 12 -39.75 32.92 -54.39
CA ALA A 12 -38.43 33.52 -54.13
C ALA A 12 -38.41 34.56 -52.99
N ALA A 13 -37.23 34.68 -52.32
CA ALA A 13 -36.46 35.84 -51.78
C ALA A 13 -37.19 37.03 -51.05
N PRO A 14 -36.54 37.98 -50.33
CA PRO A 14 -35.11 38.25 -50.02
C PRO A 14 -34.78 38.72 -48.55
N SER A 15 -33.49 39.03 -48.31
CA SER A 15 -32.89 40.06 -47.42
C SER A 15 -32.99 40.04 -45.87
N SER A 16 -31.78 40.09 -45.28
CA SER A 16 -31.33 40.84 -44.08
C SER A 16 -31.81 40.52 -42.66
N ALA A 17 -30.77 40.39 -41.82
CA ALA A 17 -30.67 40.70 -40.39
C ALA A 17 -31.12 39.65 -39.34
N ARG A 18 -30.07 39.07 -38.72
CA ARG A 18 -29.89 38.94 -37.27
C ARG A 18 -30.68 37.83 -36.55
N THR A 19 -30.06 36.65 -36.44
CA THR A 19 -30.27 35.75 -35.28
C THR A 19 -28.98 35.06 -34.85
N ARG A 20 -28.97 34.75 -33.55
CA ARG A 20 -27.84 34.47 -32.67
C ARG A 20 -27.14 33.15 -33.00
N ASN A 21 -25.83 33.14 -32.82
CA ASN A 21 -24.97 31.96 -32.86
C ASN A 21 -24.90 31.34 -31.44
N PRO A 22 -25.26 30.06 -31.23
CA PRO A 22 -24.75 29.30 -30.10
C PRO A 22 -23.63 28.38 -30.61
N SER A 23 -22.41 28.80 -30.34
CA SER A 23 -21.20 27.99 -30.46
C SER A 23 -21.29 26.78 -29.52
N SER A 24 -21.52 25.58 -30.06
CA SER A 24 -21.26 24.33 -29.34
C SER A 24 -19.79 23.97 -29.51
N SER A 25 -18.99 24.42 -28.54
CA SER A 25 -17.61 23.99 -28.37
C SER A 25 -17.58 22.49 -28.06
N HIS A 26 -17.16 21.66 -29.02
CA HIS A 26 -16.51 20.40 -28.73
C HIS A 26 -15.21 20.71 -27.97
N ARG A 27 -15.25 20.62 -26.63
CA ARG A 27 -14.04 20.48 -25.84
C ARG A 27 -13.73 18.99 -25.72
N SER A 28 -12.64 18.58 -26.37
CA SER A 28 -11.97 17.29 -26.15
C SER A 28 -11.80 17.00 -24.66
N ARG A 29 -12.26 15.82 -24.21
CA ARG A 29 -11.91 15.22 -22.91
C ARG A 29 -10.49 14.65 -22.94
N ALA A 30 -9.51 15.51 -23.22
CA ALA A 30 -8.09 15.14 -23.21
C ALA A 30 -7.29 16.27 -22.57
N ALA A 31 -7.30 16.34 -21.23
CA ALA A 31 -6.31 17.04 -20.41
C ALA A 31 -6.67 16.92 -18.91
N LEU A 32 -6.51 15.73 -18.32
CA LEU A 32 -6.36 15.58 -16.85
C LEU A 32 -5.35 14.48 -16.47
N ILE A 33 -4.58 13.97 -17.43
CA ILE A 33 -3.50 13.01 -17.18
C ILE A 33 -2.30 13.81 -16.65
N GLY A 34 -1.91 13.58 -15.39
CA GLY A 34 -0.61 14.02 -14.88
C GLY A 34 -0.59 15.09 -13.77
N ARG A 35 -1.64 15.24 -12.95
CA ARG A 35 -1.47 16.00 -11.69
C ARG A 35 -1.19 15.05 -10.51
N PRO A 36 -0.08 15.24 -9.77
CA PRO A 36 0.19 14.46 -8.57
C PRO A 36 -0.96 14.67 -7.57
N TYR A 37 -1.31 13.60 -6.84
CA TYR A 37 -2.26 13.73 -5.73
C TYR A 37 -1.64 14.68 -4.69
N HIS A 38 -2.37 15.74 -4.35
CA HIS A 38 -1.98 16.64 -3.28
C HIS A 38 -2.85 16.34 -2.06
N PRO A 39 -2.28 15.83 -0.95
CA PRO A 39 -3.06 15.50 0.23
C PRO A 39 -3.78 16.74 0.77
N VAL A 40 -4.97 16.51 1.33
CA VAL A 40 -5.80 17.56 1.92
C VAL A 40 -5.03 18.20 3.09
N ARG A 41 -4.68 19.49 2.96
CA ARG A 41 -4.12 20.25 4.08
C ARG A 41 -5.23 20.49 5.10
N HIS A 42 -5.28 19.70 6.17
CA HIS A 42 -6.06 20.08 7.35
C HIS A 42 -5.55 21.43 7.89
N GLY A 43 -6.46 22.40 8.01
CA GLY A 43 -6.17 23.71 8.57
C GLY A 43 -5.59 23.57 9.97
N ARG A 44 -4.43 24.20 10.22
CA ARG A 44 -3.79 24.21 11.53
C ARG A 44 -4.60 25.08 12.49
N GLU A 45 -5.23 24.48 13.50
CA GLU A 45 -5.51 25.18 14.75
C GLU A 45 -4.17 25.45 15.49
N PRO A 46 -4.01 26.61 16.16
CA PRO A 46 -2.77 26.94 16.86
C PRO A 46 -2.65 26.13 18.16
N HIS A 47 -1.88 25.04 18.14
CA HIS A 47 -1.53 24.30 19.34
C HIS A 47 -0.68 25.15 20.30
N ARG A 48 -1.20 25.33 21.53
CA ARG A 48 -0.46 25.86 22.68
C ARG A 48 0.81 25.04 22.92
N ARG A 49 1.94 25.74 23.12
CA ARG A 49 3.26 25.16 23.44
C ARG A 49 3.16 24.25 24.68
N ARG A 50 3.42 22.96 24.52
CA ARG A 50 3.78 22.07 25.64
C ARG A 50 5.30 22.08 25.79
N SER A 51 5.74 22.40 27.00
CA SER A 51 7.13 22.42 27.44
C SER A 51 7.72 21.00 27.43
N TYR A 52 8.88 20.82 26.80
CA TYR A 52 9.65 19.58 26.90
C TYR A 52 10.35 19.54 28.27
N ILE A 53 10.10 18.48 29.05
CA ILE A 53 10.88 18.19 30.26
C ILE A 53 12.22 17.63 29.79
N HIS A 54 13.29 18.32 30.18
CA HIS A 54 14.67 17.93 29.91
C HIS A 54 15.10 16.88 30.94
N CYS A 55 15.25 15.61 30.53
CA CYS A 55 15.86 14.58 31.38
C CYS A 55 17.38 14.73 31.33
N GLN A 56 17.98 15.09 32.46
CA GLN A 56 19.44 14.99 32.65
C GLN A 56 19.82 13.57 33.11
N PRO A 57 20.96 13.01 32.65
CA PRO A 57 21.45 11.72 33.14
C PRO A 57 22.06 11.85 34.56
N PRO A 58 22.02 10.79 35.38
CA PRO A 58 22.53 10.83 36.75
C PRO A 58 24.07 10.89 36.81
N SER A 59 24.57 11.67 37.76
CA SER A 59 25.99 11.83 38.12
C SER A 59 26.55 10.60 38.83
N THR A 60 27.70 10.09 38.39
CA THR A 60 28.49 9.06 39.08
C THR A 60 29.52 9.69 40.01
N SER A 61 29.60 9.21 41.25
CA SER A 61 30.73 9.46 42.16
C SER A 61 31.69 8.26 42.16
N PRO A 62 33.01 8.46 42.19
CA PRO A 62 33.99 7.38 42.17
C PRO A 62 34.40 6.96 43.60
N GLY A 63 34.38 5.65 43.87
CA GLY A 63 34.92 5.11 45.12
C GLY A 63 34.26 3.80 45.52
N ASP A 64 34.76 2.69 44.99
CA ASP A 64 35.24 1.54 45.78
C ASP A 64 35.50 0.35 44.85
N ALA A 65 36.71 -0.18 44.97
CA ALA A 65 37.23 -1.21 44.12
C ALA A 65 37.16 -2.60 44.80
N ILE A 66 37.22 -3.61 43.94
CA ILE A 66 37.73 -4.98 44.12
C ILE A 66 36.80 -6.04 44.74
N GLY A 67 36.38 -7.00 43.89
CA GLY A 67 35.93 -8.34 44.27
C GLY A 67 35.91 -9.26 43.04
N ALA A 68 36.79 -10.27 43.02
CA ALA A 68 37.00 -11.26 41.96
C ALA A 68 35.77 -12.17 41.69
N PRO A 69 35.70 -12.92 40.56
CA PRO A 69 34.44 -13.53 40.09
C PRO A 69 34.09 -14.81 40.85
N MET A 70 32.85 -14.90 41.33
CA MET A 70 32.25 -16.15 41.82
C MET A 70 31.67 -16.96 40.66
N ARG A 71 31.84 -18.28 40.76
CA ARG A 71 31.48 -19.30 39.79
C ARG A 71 29.97 -19.42 39.58
N ALA A 72 29.60 -19.77 38.34
CA ALA A 72 28.27 -20.23 37.99
C ALA A 72 28.04 -21.63 38.58
N ASP A 73 27.18 -21.72 39.59
CA ASP A 73 26.29 -22.86 39.79
C ASP A 73 25.26 -22.51 40.88
N SER A 74 23.99 -22.83 40.60
CA SER A 74 22.81 -22.78 41.50
C SER A 74 22.02 -21.47 41.56
N MET A 75 21.05 -21.31 40.66
CA MET A 75 19.81 -20.55 40.94
C MET A 75 18.59 -21.45 40.68
N PRO A 76 17.58 -21.45 41.57
CA PRO A 76 16.38 -22.28 41.40
C PRO A 76 15.48 -21.72 40.31
N ALA A 77 14.84 -22.61 39.55
CA ALA A 77 13.91 -22.27 38.48
C ALA A 77 12.69 -21.51 39.02
N MET A 78 12.52 -20.25 38.59
CA MET A 78 11.26 -19.53 38.73
C MET A 78 10.29 -20.00 37.64
N THR A 79 9.32 -20.83 38.02
CA THR A 79 8.16 -21.17 37.20
C THR A 79 7.29 -19.93 37.00
N ARG A 80 7.05 -19.57 35.73
CA ARG A 80 6.05 -18.57 35.35
C ARG A 80 4.64 -19.13 35.61
N PRO A 81 3.68 -18.33 36.09
CA PRO A 81 2.30 -18.78 36.22
C PRO A 81 1.69 -19.03 34.83
N ASP A 82 1.10 -20.21 34.66
CA ASP A 82 0.31 -20.59 33.49
C ASP A 82 -0.87 -19.63 33.34
N HIS A 83 -0.89 -18.89 32.24
CA HIS A 83 -2.12 -18.28 31.75
C HIS A 83 -2.89 -19.33 30.94
N PRO A 84 -4.18 -19.55 31.23
CA PRO A 84 -4.96 -20.53 30.51
C PRO A 84 -5.04 -20.12 29.04
N GLN A 85 -4.39 -20.91 28.18
CA GLN A 85 -4.55 -20.82 26.74
C GLN A 85 -6.04 -21.04 26.43
N ARG A 86 -6.71 -20.01 25.90
CA ARG A 86 -8.04 -20.20 25.32
C ARG A 86 -7.90 -21.24 24.21
N PRO A 87 -8.79 -22.23 24.13
CA PRO A 87 -8.76 -23.20 23.04
C PRO A 87 -8.86 -22.42 21.71
N HIS A 88 -7.85 -22.58 20.85
CA HIS A 88 -7.94 -22.22 19.45
C HIS A 88 -9.09 -23.02 18.87
N ALA A 89 -10.27 -22.40 18.79
CA ALA A 89 -11.33 -22.93 17.96
C ALA A 89 -10.74 -23.06 16.56
N ALA A 90 -10.67 -24.30 16.07
CA ALA A 90 -10.38 -24.56 14.67
C ALA A 90 -11.48 -23.87 13.87
N ALA A 91 -11.20 -22.64 13.42
CA ALA A 91 -12.06 -21.95 12.49
C ALA A 91 -12.13 -22.84 11.25
N ALA A 92 -13.34 -23.32 10.97
CA ALA A 92 -13.64 -24.03 9.74
C ALA A 92 -13.08 -23.23 8.57
N THR A 93 -12.39 -23.91 7.65
CA THR A 93 -11.85 -23.33 6.42
C THR A 93 -13.00 -22.87 5.54
N ALA A 94 -13.55 -21.69 5.85
CA ALA A 94 -14.22 -20.86 4.87
C ALA A 94 -13.22 -20.68 3.70
N SER A 95 -13.74 -20.62 2.48
CA SER A 95 -12.89 -20.28 1.34
C SER A 95 -12.14 -19.00 1.70
N VAL A 96 -10.81 -19.04 1.60
CA VAL A 96 -9.94 -17.88 1.84
C VAL A 96 -10.28 -16.74 0.85
N THR A 97 -11.15 -16.98 -0.15
CA THR A 97 -11.59 -16.03 -1.19
C THR A 97 -12.94 -15.35 -0.99
N ASP A 98 -13.69 -15.63 0.08
CA ASP A 98 -14.93 -14.87 0.33
C ASP A 98 -14.60 -13.54 1.01
N PHE A 99 -14.11 -12.59 0.22
CA PHE A 99 -13.70 -11.26 0.70
C PHE A 99 -14.88 -10.32 1.00
N GLY A 100 -16.13 -10.76 0.78
CA GLY A 100 -17.27 -9.84 0.80
C GLY A 100 -17.18 -8.80 -0.32
N TRP A 101 -16.87 -9.26 -1.54
CA TRP A 101 -16.57 -8.43 -2.71
C TRP A 101 -17.54 -7.27 -2.91
N THR A 102 -16.99 -6.06 -2.99
CA THR A 102 -17.68 -4.88 -3.50
C THR A 102 -17.28 -4.62 -4.95
N PRO A 103 -18.06 -3.82 -5.71
CA PRO A 103 -17.69 -3.45 -7.09
C PRO A 103 -16.32 -2.77 -7.20
N VAL A 104 -15.93 -1.95 -6.22
CA VAL A 104 -14.62 -1.29 -6.23
C VAL A 104 -13.47 -2.27 -5.92
N MET A 105 -13.68 -3.25 -5.03
CA MET A 105 -12.70 -4.32 -4.79
C MET A 105 -12.47 -5.17 -6.03
N GLN A 106 -13.54 -5.54 -6.75
CA GLN A 106 -13.44 -6.30 -8.00
C GLN A 106 -12.72 -5.50 -9.09
N ALA A 107 -13.08 -4.23 -9.26
CA ALA A 107 -12.42 -3.35 -10.22
C ALA A 107 -10.93 -3.15 -9.88
N ALA A 108 -10.58 -3.00 -8.59
CA ALA A 108 -9.20 -2.89 -8.14
C ALA A 108 -8.42 -4.18 -8.40
N TRP A 109 -8.99 -5.34 -8.07
CA TRP A 109 -8.41 -6.65 -8.33
C TRP A 109 -8.07 -6.82 -9.81
N ASP A 110 -9.03 -6.55 -10.71
CA ASP A 110 -8.82 -6.68 -12.14
C ASP A 110 -7.81 -5.65 -12.67
N HIS A 111 -7.86 -4.43 -12.16
CA HIS A 111 -6.90 -3.38 -12.50
C HIS A 111 -5.47 -3.81 -12.12
N VAL A 112 -5.21 -4.11 -10.84
CA VAL A 112 -3.87 -4.44 -10.37
C VAL A 112 -3.33 -5.71 -11.01
N ARG A 113 -4.14 -6.78 -11.09
CA ARG A 113 -3.76 -8.03 -11.75
C ARG A 113 -3.35 -7.87 -13.21
N THR A 114 -3.86 -6.85 -13.90
CA THR A 114 -3.52 -6.57 -15.30
C THR A 114 -2.17 -5.84 -15.44
N HIS A 115 -1.72 -5.11 -14.40
CA HIS A 115 -0.56 -4.22 -14.49
C HIS A 115 0.67 -4.74 -13.72
N GLU A 116 0.48 -5.56 -12.69
CA GLU A 116 1.56 -6.11 -11.87
C GLU A 116 2.07 -7.46 -12.39
N GLU A 117 3.32 -7.77 -12.07
CA GLU A 117 3.86 -9.13 -12.19
C GLU A 117 3.07 -10.09 -11.30
N ALA A 118 2.82 -11.30 -11.77
CA ALA A 118 1.99 -12.28 -11.05
C ALA A 118 2.50 -12.58 -9.63
N ALA A 119 3.83 -12.56 -9.42
CA ALA A 119 4.42 -12.74 -8.10
C ALA A 119 4.03 -11.62 -7.13
N ILE A 120 4.10 -10.36 -7.60
CA ILE A 120 3.77 -9.15 -6.83
C ILE A 120 2.27 -9.08 -6.56
N PHE A 121 1.45 -9.35 -7.57
CA PHE A 121 0.01 -9.46 -7.37
C PHE A 121 -0.35 -10.51 -6.31
N ASN A 122 0.21 -11.71 -6.41
CA ASN A 122 -0.01 -12.76 -5.40
C ASN A 122 0.47 -12.30 -4.02
N HIS A 123 1.60 -11.60 -3.92
CA HIS A 123 2.08 -11.01 -2.67
C HIS A 123 1.08 -10.03 -2.06
N SER A 124 0.53 -9.11 -2.85
CA SER A 124 -0.50 -8.17 -2.41
C SER A 124 -1.74 -8.88 -1.85
N VAL A 125 -2.18 -9.97 -2.50
CA VAL A 125 -3.29 -10.79 -1.99
C VAL A 125 -2.92 -11.52 -0.70
N ARG A 126 -1.74 -12.15 -0.63
CA ARG A 126 -1.26 -12.81 0.59
C ARG A 126 -1.14 -11.82 1.75
N ALA A 127 -0.59 -10.62 1.50
CA ALA A 127 -0.46 -9.56 2.49
C ALA A 127 -1.82 -9.17 3.08
N TYR A 128 -2.86 -9.04 2.25
CA TYR A 128 -4.24 -8.81 2.74
C TYR A 128 -4.75 -9.94 3.64
N LEU A 129 -4.59 -11.19 3.22
CA LEU A 129 -5.04 -12.36 3.98
C LEU A 129 -4.34 -12.47 5.34
N LEU A 130 -3.04 -12.24 5.36
CA LEU A 130 -2.22 -12.25 6.57
C LEU A 130 -2.51 -11.04 7.47
N ALA A 131 -2.86 -9.89 6.89
CA ALA A 131 -3.34 -8.73 7.64
C ALA A 131 -4.69 -9.02 8.32
N GLN A 132 -5.63 -9.65 7.62
CA GLN A 132 -6.92 -10.05 8.20
C GLN A 132 -6.75 -11.06 9.35
N ALA A 133 -5.86 -12.05 9.19
CA ALA A 133 -5.58 -13.01 10.25
C ALA A 133 -5.09 -12.30 11.53
N GLN A 134 -4.25 -11.28 11.39
CA GLN A 134 -3.75 -10.48 12.52
C GLN A 134 -4.77 -9.47 13.07
N ALA A 135 -5.67 -8.96 12.23
CA ALA A 135 -6.74 -8.05 12.66
C ALA A 135 -7.70 -8.77 13.62
N SER A 136 -7.96 -10.06 13.37
CA SER A 136 -8.86 -10.89 14.20
C SER A 136 -8.38 -11.05 15.66
N GLU A 137 -7.10 -10.77 15.91
CA GLU A 137 -6.47 -10.83 17.23
C GLU A 137 -6.47 -9.47 17.97
N THR A 138 -7.06 -8.42 17.38
CA THR A 138 -7.04 -7.06 17.94
C THR A 138 -8.45 -6.47 18.08
N ASP A 139 -8.66 -5.61 19.08
CA ASP A 139 -9.98 -5.00 19.39
C ASP A 139 -10.46 -3.93 18.39
N ALA A 140 -9.73 -3.67 17.30
CA ALA A 140 -10.02 -2.58 16.36
C ALA A 140 -9.75 -3.00 14.90
N ALA A 141 -10.61 -3.86 14.36
CA ALA A 141 -10.57 -4.22 12.95
C ALA A 141 -10.94 -3.00 12.08
N PRO A 142 -10.12 -2.65 11.06
CA PRO A 142 -10.46 -1.59 10.12
C PRO A 142 -11.61 -2.00 9.20
N ASP A 143 -12.13 -1.03 8.44
CA ASP A 143 -13.00 -1.31 7.30
C ASP A 143 -12.29 -2.28 6.32
N ALA A 144 -12.92 -3.42 6.06
CA ALA A 144 -12.32 -4.52 5.28
C ALA A 144 -12.05 -4.10 3.82
N GLU A 145 -12.95 -3.32 3.22
CA GLU A 145 -12.80 -2.78 1.88
C GLU A 145 -11.57 -1.85 1.80
N THR A 146 -11.41 -0.95 2.76
CA THR A 146 -10.26 -0.04 2.84
C THR A 146 -8.94 -0.80 3.05
N LEU A 147 -8.89 -1.80 3.94
CA LEU A 147 -7.70 -2.62 4.15
C LEU A 147 -7.34 -3.44 2.90
N PHE A 148 -8.34 -4.02 2.23
CA PHE A 148 -8.15 -4.73 0.97
C PHE A 148 -7.51 -3.84 -0.08
N LEU A 149 -8.07 -2.65 -0.32
CA LEU A 149 -7.57 -1.71 -1.32
C LEU A 149 -6.15 -1.25 -0.99
N ALA A 150 -5.84 -0.97 0.28
CA ALA A 150 -4.49 -0.64 0.70
C ALA A 150 -3.50 -1.78 0.41
N CYS A 151 -3.82 -3.03 0.75
CA CYS A 151 -2.94 -4.17 0.49
C CYS A 151 -2.82 -4.48 -1.01
N ILE A 152 -3.90 -4.40 -1.78
CA ILE A 152 -3.89 -4.72 -3.21
C ILE A 152 -3.06 -3.72 -4.01
N PHE A 153 -3.07 -2.44 -3.65
CA PHE A 153 -2.32 -1.40 -4.37
C PHE A 153 -0.89 -1.16 -3.86
N HIS A 154 -0.46 -1.76 -2.74
CA HIS A 154 0.73 -1.27 -2.04
C HIS A 154 2.02 -1.31 -2.87
N ASP A 155 2.15 -2.29 -3.75
CA ASP A 155 3.28 -2.48 -4.66
C ASP A 155 3.00 -2.02 -6.09
N CYS A 156 1.86 -1.37 -6.38
CA CYS A 156 1.50 -0.96 -7.74
C CYS A 156 2.50 0.00 -8.38
N GLY A 157 3.25 0.75 -7.57
CA GLY A 157 4.32 1.61 -8.07
C GLY A 157 5.51 0.84 -8.68
N THR A 158 5.57 -0.48 -8.52
CA THR A 158 6.56 -1.36 -9.15
C THR A 158 6.22 -1.71 -10.60
N ALA A 159 4.94 -1.53 -11.00
CA ALA A 159 4.48 -1.77 -12.35
C ALA A 159 5.26 -0.94 -13.39
N ALA A 160 5.45 -1.51 -14.58
CA ALA A 160 6.25 -0.86 -15.63
C ALA A 160 5.49 0.25 -16.39
N VAL A 161 4.21 0.46 -16.09
CA VAL A 161 3.33 1.36 -16.84
C VAL A 161 3.45 2.78 -16.30
N ASP A 162 3.99 3.67 -17.14
CA ASP A 162 4.17 5.11 -16.88
C ASP A 162 4.83 5.43 -15.53
N PRO A 163 6.09 5.00 -15.30
CA PRO A 163 6.75 5.26 -14.03
C PRO A 163 6.93 6.78 -13.86
N GLY A 164 6.37 7.34 -12.78
CA GLY A 164 6.66 8.70 -12.37
C GLY A 164 8.02 8.82 -11.66
N PRO A 165 8.38 10.05 -11.22
CA PRO A 165 9.69 10.33 -10.61
C PRO A 165 9.77 9.95 -9.12
N GLU A 166 8.66 9.63 -8.47
CA GLU A 166 8.61 9.40 -7.02
C GLU A 166 8.97 7.95 -6.68
N ARG A 167 9.24 7.67 -5.39
CA ARG A 167 9.50 6.29 -4.95
C ARG A 167 8.30 5.38 -5.25
N PHE A 168 8.53 4.08 -5.45
CA PHE A 168 7.44 3.14 -5.78
C PHE A 168 6.32 3.14 -4.74
N GLU A 169 6.64 3.36 -3.46
CA GLU A 169 5.61 3.45 -2.40
C GLU A 169 4.68 4.65 -2.62
N VAL A 170 5.23 5.78 -3.08
CA VAL A 170 4.46 7.00 -3.36
C VAL A 170 3.69 6.86 -4.68
N GLU A 171 4.32 6.30 -5.71
CA GLU A 171 3.66 6.03 -7.00
C GLU A 171 2.46 5.07 -6.85
N GLY A 172 2.61 4.02 -6.03
CA GLY A 172 1.50 3.10 -5.71
C GLY A 172 0.38 3.79 -4.94
N ALA A 173 0.74 4.63 -3.95
CA ALA A 173 -0.24 5.41 -3.19
C ALA A 173 -1.00 6.40 -4.08
N ASP A 174 -0.31 7.09 -4.98
CA ASP A 174 -0.89 8.01 -5.95
C ASP A 174 -1.79 7.30 -6.97
N ALA A 175 -1.40 6.10 -7.42
CA ALA A 175 -2.22 5.26 -8.29
C ALA A 175 -3.54 4.86 -7.60
N ALA A 176 -3.46 4.41 -6.35
CA ALA A 176 -4.64 4.07 -5.56
C ALA A 176 -5.54 5.30 -5.35
N ALA A 177 -4.97 6.46 -4.99
CA ALA A 177 -5.75 7.67 -4.78
C ALA A 177 -6.50 8.12 -6.03
N ARG A 178 -5.87 8.06 -7.21
CA ARG A 178 -6.54 8.34 -8.50
C ARG A 178 -7.68 7.34 -8.76
N PHE A 179 -7.39 6.05 -8.61
CA PHE A 179 -8.37 4.99 -8.81
C PHE A 179 -9.61 5.16 -7.91
N LEU A 180 -9.40 5.46 -6.63
CA LEU A 180 -10.48 5.62 -5.66
C LEU A 180 -11.24 6.94 -5.83
N ALA A 181 -10.57 8.02 -6.22
CA ALA A 181 -11.22 9.26 -6.58
C ALA A 181 -12.15 9.07 -7.79
N ASP A 182 -11.72 8.33 -8.81
CA ASP A 182 -12.55 7.98 -9.97
C ASP A 182 -13.73 7.06 -9.58
N ALA A 183 -13.56 6.24 -8.54
CA ALA A 183 -14.63 5.45 -7.93
C ALA A 183 -15.55 6.25 -6.98
N GLY A 184 -15.32 7.56 -6.81
CA GLY A 184 -16.16 8.45 -6.02
C GLY A 184 -15.96 8.38 -4.50
N TRP A 185 -14.82 7.87 -4.04
CA TRP A 185 -14.49 7.85 -2.61
C TRP A 185 -14.26 9.26 -2.06
N ASP A 186 -14.56 9.45 -0.77
CA ASP A 186 -14.26 10.69 -0.08
C ASP A 186 -12.75 10.83 0.21
N ALA A 187 -12.31 12.07 0.41
CA ALA A 187 -10.90 12.39 0.55
C ALA A 187 -10.27 11.80 1.83
N GLU A 188 -11.04 11.56 2.89
CA GLU A 188 -10.52 11.03 4.16
C GLU A 188 -10.17 9.54 4.02
N ARG A 189 -11.06 8.74 3.42
CA ARG A 189 -10.78 7.33 3.11
C ARG A 189 -9.65 7.18 2.09
N ILE A 190 -9.61 8.04 1.07
CA ILE A 190 -8.50 8.07 0.11
C ILE A 190 -7.17 8.35 0.81
N ASP A 191 -7.14 9.31 1.73
CA ASP A 191 -5.92 9.67 2.47
C ASP A 191 -5.47 8.52 3.39
N GLU A 192 -6.39 7.78 4.02
CA GLU A 192 -6.05 6.60 4.81
C GLU A 192 -5.39 5.49 3.96
N VAL A 193 -5.95 5.17 2.78
CA VAL A 193 -5.36 4.21 1.85
C VAL A 193 -3.99 4.69 1.36
N TRP A 194 -3.91 5.97 0.97
CA TRP A 194 -2.66 6.57 0.51
C TRP A 194 -1.56 6.47 1.59
N GLN A 195 -1.89 6.81 2.84
CA GLN A 195 -0.95 6.70 3.97
C GLN A 195 -0.52 5.26 4.22
N ALA A 196 -1.44 4.30 4.14
CA ALA A 196 -1.12 2.89 4.33
C ALA A 196 -0.12 2.39 3.29
N ILE A 197 -0.33 2.75 2.02
CA ILE A 197 0.55 2.39 0.92
C ILE A 197 1.89 3.12 1.04
N ALA A 198 1.91 4.45 1.18
CA ALA A 198 3.15 5.22 1.21
C ALA A 198 4.08 4.85 2.39
N LEU A 199 3.52 4.33 3.48
CA LEU A 199 4.27 3.99 4.69
C LEU A 199 4.60 2.50 4.84
N HIS A 200 4.16 1.63 3.92
CA HIS A 200 4.26 0.17 4.13
C HIS A 200 5.70 -0.32 4.30
N THR A 201 6.69 0.32 3.66
CA THR A 201 8.13 0.00 3.82
C THR A 201 8.82 0.70 4.98
N THR A 202 8.13 1.54 5.76
CA THR A 202 8.76 2.42 6.77
C THR A 202 8.55 1.91 8.21
N PRO A 203 9.55 1.27 8.85
CA PRO A 203 9.41 0.72 10.19
C PRO A 203 9.13 1.77 11.25
N GLY A 204 8.20 1.47 12.16
CA GLY A 204 7.91 2.28 13.34
C GLY A 204 6.99 3.48 13.09
N ILE A 205 6.67 3.80 11.82
CA ILE A 205 5.76 4.89 11.47
C ILE A 205 4.37 4.37 11.15
N ALA A 206 4.24 3.37 10.27
CA ALA A 206 2.93 2.85 9.85
C ALA A 206 2.12 2.31 11.05
N GLU A 207 2.80 1.68 12.01
CA GLU A 207 2.21 1.13 13.23
C GLU A 207 1.62 2.20 14.16
N ARG A 208 1.89 3.49 13.91
CA ARG A 208 1.44 4.64 14.70
C ARG A 208 0.39 5.50 13.99
N ARG A 209 -0.03 5.14 12.78
CA ARG A 209 -0.91 5.97 11.93
C ARG A 209 -2.38 5.56 11.88
N GLY A 210 -2.70 4.35 12.31
CA GLY A 210 -4.07 3.83 12.33
C GLY A 210 -4.11 2.32 12.08
N PRO A 211 -5.28 1.69 12.16
CA PRO A 211 -5.42 0.26 11.93
C PRO A 211 -5.06 -0.14 10.50
N VAL A 212 -5.46 0.63 9.48
CA VAL A 212 -5.16 0.30 8.07
C VAL A 212 -3.64 0.35 7.79
N PRO A 213 -2.90 1.47 8.00
CA PRO A 213 -1.44 1.46 7.78
C PRO A 213 -0.69 0.42 8.59
N ARG A 214 -1.10 0.19 9.85
CA ARG A 214 -0.50 -0.81 10.71
C ARG A 214 -0.69 -2.22 10.14
N LEU A 215 -1.92 -2.59 9.78
CA LEU A 215 -2.24 -3.95 9.34
C LEU A 215 -1.72 -4.23 7.93
N THR A 216 -1.73 -3.25 7.01
CA THR A 216 -1.07 -3.39 5.70
C THR A 216 0.40 -3.74 5.89
N ARG A 217 1.13 -2.99 6.72
CA ARG A 217 2.55 -3.28 7.00
C ARG A 217 2.75 -4.64 7.67
N LEU A 218 1.92 -5.00 8.64
CA LEU A 218 2.03 -6.30 9.31
C LEU A 218 1.70 -7.48 8.38
N GLY A 219 0.78 -7.30 7.44
CA GLY A 219 0.50 -8.28 6.39
C GLY A 219 1.69 -8.49 5.46
N VAL A 220 2.32 -7.39 5.01
CA VAL A 220 3.55 -7.43 4.20
C VAL A 220 4.68 -8.14 4.96
N LEU A 221 4.90 -7.78 6.23
CA LEU A 221 5.92 -8.42 7.06
C LEU A 221 5.65 -9.92 7.26
N ALA A 222 4.39 -10.30 7.48
CA ALA A 222 3.98 -11.70 7.60
C ALA A 222 4.27 -12.51 6.35
N ASP A 223 4.10 -11.92 5.16
CA ASP A 223 4.39 -12.63 3.91
C ASP A 223 5.90 -12.89 3.72
N PHE A 224 6.75 -12.05 4.31
CA PHE A 224 8.20 -12.25 4.35
C PHE A 224 8.70 -12.93 5.64
N GLY A 225 7.79 -13.47 6.45
CA GLY A 225 8.10 -14.32 7.59
C GLY A 225 8.34 -13.62 8.93
N ALA A 226 8.00 -12.34 9.04
CA ALA A 226 7.99 -11.59 10.30
C ALA A 226 6.57 -11.39 10.83
N GLY A 227 6.38 -11.21 12.14
CA GLY A 227 5.05 -10.95 12.72
C GLY A 227 4.37 -12.18 13.33
N ALA A 228 3.11 -12.02 13.71
CA ALA A 228 2.38 -12.95 14.57
C ALA A 228 1.28 -13.69 13.80
N VAL A 229 1.67 -14.48 12.78
CA VAL A 229 0.74 -15.37 12.06
C VAL A 229 1.16 -16.82 12.24
N SER A 230 0.19 -17.71 12.46
CA SER A 230 0.49 -19.14 12.60
C SER A 230 1.11 -19.70 11.31
N PRO A 231 2.08 -20.63 11.42
CA PRO A 231 2.66 -21.29 10.24
C PRO A 231 1.63 -22.02 9.37
N ALA A 232 0.51 -22.46 9.94
CA ALA A 232 -0.57 -23.11 9.20
C ALA A 232 -1.28 -22.13 8.26
N VAL A 233 -1.69 -20.97 8.79
CA VAL A 233 -2.33 -19.92 7.98
C VAL A 233 -1.42 -19.48 6.84
N ARG A 234 -0.13 -19.25 7.12
CA ARG A 234 0.83 -18.88 6.06
C ARG A 234 0.92 -19.94 4.97
N ARG A 235 1.03 -21.23 5.33
CA ARG A 235 1.07 -22.32 4.34
C ARG A 235 -0.21 -22.42 3.51
N ASP A 236 -1.37 -22.15 4.11
CA ASP A 236 -2.64 -22.17 3.39
C ASP A 236 -2.73 -21.05 2.36
N VAL A 237 -2.35 -19.84 2.77
CA VAL A 237 -2.31 -18.66 1.92
C VAL A 237 -1.29 -18.82 0.77
N GLU A 238 -0.09 -19.35 1.04
CA GLU A 238 0.94 -19.61 0.01
C GLU A 238 0.57 -20.74 -0.96
N ARG A 239 -0.21 -21.72 -0.51
CA ARG A 239 -0.73 -22.78 -1.40
C ARG A 239 -1.74 -22.22 -2.39
N GLU A 240 -2.57 -21.28 -1.96
CA GLU A 240 -3.61 -20.68 -2.79
C GLU A 240 -3.07 -19.59 -3.73
N TYR A 241 -2.14 -18.78 -3.22
CA TYR A 241 -1.47 -17.72 -3.97
C TYR A 241 0.04 -17.96 -3.98
N PRO A 242 0.58 -18.74 -4.94
CA PRO A 242 1.99 -19.13 -4.98
C PRO A 242 2.96 -17.94 -4.91
N ARG A 243 4.10 -18.12 -4.23
CA ARG A 243 5.13 -17.08 -4.02
C ARG A 243 5.80 -16.60 -5.30
N LEU A 244 6.02 -17.52 -6.25
CA LEU A 244 6.63 -17.22 -7.56
C LEU A 244 7.93 -16.40 -7.46
N GLU A 245 8.78 -16.72 -6.48
CA GLU A 245 10.07 -16.03 -6.25
C GLU A 245 9.91 -14.51 -5.99
N ILE A 246 8.84 -14.12 -5.29
CA ILE A 246 8.48 -12.74 -4.97
C ILE A 246 9.67 -11.91 -4.50
N GLU A 247 10.54 -12.44 -3.63
CA GLU A 247 11.69 -11.70 -3.10
C GLU A 247 12.60 -11.19 -4.23
N ARG A 248 12.89 -12.06 -5.21
CA ARG A 248 13.68 -11.68 -6.39
C ARG A 248 12.89 -10.75 -7.29
N VAL A 249 11.63 -11.08 -7.61
CA VAL A 249 10.82 -10.30 -8.56
C VAL A 249 10.61 -8.86 -8.08
N LEU A 250 10.28 -8.68 -6.80
CA LEU A 250 10.09 -7.36 -6.19
C LEU A 250 11.41 -6.59 -6.12
N SER A 251 12.50 -7.24 -5.66
CA SER A 251 13.82 -6.61 -5.58
C SER A 251 14.28 -6.13 -6.96
N ASP A 252 14.17 -6.98 -7.98
CA ASP A 252 14.57 -6.66 -9.35
C ASP A 252 13.73 -5.51 -9.92
N ALA A 253 12.43 -5.48 -9.63
CA ALA A 253 11.55 -4.39 -10.07
C ALA A 253 11.96 -3.05 -9.45
N VAL A 254 12.15 -3.01 -8.14
CA VAL A 254 12.55 -1.78 -7.42
C VAL A 254 13.96 -1.34 -7.86
N VAL A 255 14.92 -2.26 -7.93
CA VAL A 255 16.30 -1.94 -8.36
C VAL A 255 16.33 -1.44 -9.79
N ARG A 256 15.63 -2.10 -10.73
CA ARG A 256 15.57 -1.66 -12.13
C ARG A 256 15.06 -0.23 -12.26
N GLN A 257 13.97 0.11 -11.57
CA GLN A 257 13.46 1.48 -11.56
C GLN A 257 14.46 2.47 -10.94
N ALA A 258 15.15 2.06 -9.87
CA ALA A 258 16.13 2.87 -9.17
C ALA A 258 17.46 3.06 -9.94
N ILE A 259 17.77 2.16 -10.88
CA ILE A 259 18.88 2.30 -11.81
C ILE A 259 18.52 3.27 -12.95
N ASP A 260 17.31 3.18 -13.50
CA ASP A 260 16.81 4.12 -14.51
C ASP A 260 16.64 5.53 -13.93
N ARG A 261 16.09 5.65 -12.72
CA ARG A 261 15.82 6.91 -12.01
C ARG A 261 16.31 6.86 -10.56
N PRO A 262 17.56 7.26 -10.30
CA PRO A 262 18.15 7.23 -8.97
C PRO A 262 17.34 7.97 -7.89
N GLU A 263 16.56 8.99 -8.27
CA GLU A 263 15.71 9.78 -7.38
C GLU A 263 14.64 8.93 -6.69
N LYS A 264 14.20 7.82 -7.32
CA LYS A 264 13.23 6.87 -6.75
C LYS A 264 13.80 6.07 -5.57
N ALA A 265 15.10 6.16 -5.31
CA ALA A 265 15.81 5.39 -4.28
C ALA A 265 16.72 6.29 -3.43
N PRO A 266 16.15 7.23 -2.66
CA PRO A 266 16.93 8.14 -1.82
C PRO A 266 17.76 7.38 -0.78
N SER A 267 18.94 7.90 -0.45
CA SER A 267 19.80 7.31 0.57
C SER A 267 19.06 7.17 1.91
N GLY A 268 19.18 6.00 2.55
CA GLY A 268 18.48 5.68 3.80
C GLY A 268 17.08 5.07 3.63
N SER A 269 16.59 4.95 2.39
CA SER A 269 15.40 4.14 2.08
C SER A 269 15.77 2.68 1.79
N TRP A 270 14.79 1.78 1.87
CA TRP A 270 14.95 0.36 1.50
C TRP A 270 15.36 0.20 0.02
N ALA A 271 14.69 0.91 -0.89
CA ALA A 271 15.08 0.98 -2.31
C ALA A 271 16.52 1.52 -2.50
N GLY A 272 16.91 2.53 -1.72
CA GLY A 272 18.27 3.07 -1.71
C GLY A 272 19.32 2.03 -1.29
N ALA A 273 19.02 1.22 -0.27
CA ALA A 273 19.89 0.14 0.19
C ALA A 273 20.04 -0.96 -0.88
N MET A 274 18.94 -1.40 -1.50
CA MET A 274 18.97 -2.38 -2.59
C MET A 274 19.72 -1.87 -3.82
N ARG A 275 19.51 -0.61 -4.22
CA ARG A 275 20.24 0.03 -5.31
C ARG A 275 21.74 0.08 -5.02
N ALA A 276 22.14 0.47 -3.81
CA ALA A 276 23.54 0.52 -3.41
C ALA A 276 24.19 -0.88 -3.45
N ALA A 277 23.49 -1.90 -2.96
CA ALA A 277 23.95 -3.28 -3.01
C ALA A 277 24.12 -3.79 -4.46
N PHE A 278 23.18 -3.47 -5.35
CA PHE A 278 23.28 -3.83 -6.77
C PHE A 278 24.47 -3.16 -7.46
N LEU A 279 24.70 -1.86 -7.22
CA LEU A 279 25.84 -1.15 -7.80
C LEU A 279 27.19 -1.66 -7.30
N ALA A 280 27.25 -2.24 -6.10
CA ALA A 280 28.47 -2.83 -5.56
C ALA A 280 28.86 -4.14 -6.25
N ASP A 281 27.89 -4.94 -6.69
CA ASP A 281 28.11 -6.15 -7.49
C ASP A 281 26.89 -6.47 -8.39
N PRO A 282 26.83 -5.88 -9.61
CA PRO A 282 25.70 -6.09 -10.52
C PRO A 282 25.59 -7.54 -11.04
N SER A 283 26.66 -8.32 -10.93
CA SER A 283 26.73 -9.70 -11.40
C SER A 283 26.41 -10.73 -10.31
N ARG A 284 26.10 -10.27 -9.08
CA ARG A 284 25.89 -11.12 -7.93
C ARG A 284 24.75 -12.12 -8.21
N PRO A 285 24.98 -13.43 -8.03
CA PRO A 285 23.92 -14.41 -8.12
C PRO A 285 23.01 -14.35 -6.89
N GLY A 286 21.72 -14.62 -7.08
CA GLY A 286 20.73 -14.76 -6.01
C GLY A 286 20.05 -13.45 -5.60
N LEU A 287 19.45 -13.45 -4.40
CA LEU A 287 18.69 -12.31 -3.88
C LEU A 287 19.63 -11.14 -3.54
N ASN A 288 19.14 -9.92 -3.78
CA ASN A 288 19.82 -8.71 -3.34
C ASN A 288 20.05 -8.76 -1.80
N PRO A 289 21.27 -8.58 -1.31
CA PRO A 289 21.58 -8.73 0.12
C PRO A 289 20.93 -7.65 1.01
N ALA A 290 20.37 -6.61 0.43
CA ALA A 290 19.65 -5.55 1.12
C ALA A 290 18.13 -5.66 1.00
N PHE A 291 17.61 -6.76 0.43
CA PHE A 291 16.20 -7.12 0.53
C PHE A 291 15.85 -7.43 1.98
#